data_AF-A0A7W6MLY9-F1
#
_entry.id   AF-A0A7W6MLY9-F1
#
_cell.length_a   1.000
_cell.length_b   1.000
_cell.length_c   1.000
_cell.angle_alpha   90.00
_cell.angle_beta   90.00
_cell.angle_gamma   90.00
#
_symmetry.space_group_name_H-M   'P 1'
#
loop_
_entity.id
_entity.type
_entity.pdbx_description
1 polymer ?
#
loop_
_entity_poly.entity_id
_entity_poly.type
_entity_poly.pdbx_seq_one_letter_code
_entity_poly.pdbx_strand_id
1 'polypeptide(L)'
;MTMKERAPLGFGDELDSFDPLTWTNPKAPSDKLKAADTRKAAEAAGFRSREPHEETAQTPKMQRRRRTGRNVQFNIKTKQEVIDAFVAVADLKGWGIGETFEKATELLIQQHKSASK
;
A
#
# COMPACT_ATOMS: atom_id res chain seq x y z
N MET A 1 27.51 36.79 -15.82
CA MET A 1 26.93 35.45 -16.01
C MET A 1 26.38 35.41 -17.43
N THR A 2 27.09 34.77 -18.35
CA THR A 2 26.66 34.64 -19.75
C THR A 2 25.63 33.52 -19.84
N MET A 3 24.38 33.88 -20.16
CA MET A 3 23.33 32.89 -20.42
C MET A 3 23.70 32.13 -21.69
N LYS A 4 23.89 30.82 -21.55
CA LYS A 4 24.15 29.91 -22.65
C LYS A 4 22.81 29.70 -23.37
N GLU A 5 22.57 30.46 -24.42
CA GLU A 5 21.39 30.29 -25.27
C GLU A 5 21.39 28.88 -25.85
N ARG A 6 20.30 28.15 -25.58
CA ARG A 6 20.11 26.78 -26.07
C ARG A 6 19.64 26.85 -27.51
N ALA A 7 20.21 25.98 -28.36
CA ALA A 7 19.77 25.85 -29.74
C ALA A 7 18.26 25.54 -29.79
N PRO A 8 17.48 26.26 -30.61
CA PRO A 8 16.04 26.05 -30.71
C PRO A 8 15.77 24.67 -31.33
N LEU A 9 14.89 23.90 -30.68
CA LEU A 9 14.55 22.52 -31.04
C LEU A 9 13.60 22.42 -32.26
N GLY A 10 13.44 23.49 -33.05
CA GLY A 10 12.57 23.53 -34.22
C GLY A 10 11.07 23.70 -33.95
N PHE A 11 10.63 23.78 -32.70
CA PHE A 11 9.20 23.91 -32.33
C PHE A 11 8.70 25.34 -32.11
N GLY A 12 9.57 26.37 -32.23
CA GLY A 12 9.19 27.75 -31.93
C GLY A 12 8.19 28.34 -32.92
N ASP A 13 8.46 28.17 -34.22
CA ASP A 13 7.69 28.78 -35.31
C ASP A 13 6.25 28.24 -35.41
N GLU A 14 6.06 26.95 -35.11
CA GLU A 14 4.74 26.30 -35.08
C GLU A 14 3.93 26.70 -33.84
N LEU A 15 4.60 27.01 -32.72
CA LEU A 15 3.94 27.43 -31.49
C LEU A 15 3.46 28.88 -31.57
N ASP A 16 4.22 29.76 -32.24
CA ASP A 16 3.84 31.15 -32.47
C ASP A 16 2.68 31.28 -33.48
N SER A 17 2.53 30.30 -34.37
CA SER A 17 1.43 30.22 -35.36
C SER A 17 0.20 29.46 -34.85
N PHE A 18 0.25 28.89 -33.64
CA PHE A 18 -0.87 28.14 -33.05
C PHE A 18 -1.94 29.08 -32.50
N ASP A 19 -3.12 29.11 -33.15
CA ASP A 19 -4.26 29.85 -32.64
C ASP A 19 -5.18 28.95 -31.78
N PRO A 20 -5.17 29.09 -30.44
CA PRO A 20 -6.01 28.27 -29.55
C PRO A 20 -7.52 28.50 -29.76
N LEU A 21 -7.94 29.57 -30.45
CA LEU A 21 -9.34 29.82 -30.78
C LEU A 21 -9.84 28.95 -31.94
N THR A 22 -8.93 28.46 -32.80
CA THR A 22 -9.26 27.51 -33.88
C THR A 22 -9.37 26.07 -33.39
N TRP A 23 -8.92 25.80 -32.16
CA TRP A 23 -9.02 24.49 -31.53
C TRP A 23 -10.48 24.20 -31.14
N THR A 24 -11.25 23.77 -32.13
CA THR A 24 -12.59 23.23 -31.90
C THR A 24 -12.43 21.76 -31.50
N ASN A 25 -12.77 21.42 -30.27
CA ASN A 25 -12.93 20.02 -29.88
C ASN A 25 -14.24 19.53 -30.50
N PRO A 26 -14.24 18.75 -31.60
CA PRO A 26 -15.47 18.14 -32.07
C PRO A 26 -16.00 17.26 -30.93
N LYS A 27 -17.19 17.57 -30.41
CA LYS A 27 -17.91 16.66 -29.54
C LYS A 27 -18.23 15.42 -30.37
N ALA A 28 -17.35 14.42 -30.30
CA ALA A 28 -17.67 13.11 -30.83
C ALA A 28 -18.99 12.65 -30.18
N PRO A 29 -19.97 12.17 -30.95
CA PRO A 29 -21.13 11.51 -30.39
C PRO A 29 -20.62 10.39 -29.49
N SER A 30 -20.85 10.49 -28.18
CA SER A 30 -20.42 9.44 -27.26
C SER A 30 -21.41 8.29 -27.33
N ASP A 31 -21.42 7.56 -28.44
CA ASP A 31 -22.07 6.26 -28.51
C ASP A 31 -21.17 5.27 -27.77
N LYS A 32 -21.13 5.43 -26.45
CA LYS A 32 -20.36 4.56 -25.57
C LYS A 32 -21.04 3.20 -25.66
N LEU A 33 -20.35 2.24 -26.27
CA LEU A 33 -20.75 0.83 -26.26
C LEU A 33 -21.10 0.43 -24.83
N LYS A 34 -22.15 -0.38 -24.67
CA LYS A 34 -22.60 -0.82 -23.35
C LYS A 34 -21.43 -1.53 -22.65
N ALA A 35 -21.26 -1.30 -21.36
CA ALA A 35 -20.15 -1.85 -20.57
C ALA A 35 -20.01 -3.38 -20.67
N ALA A 36 -21.11 -4.08 -20.95
CA ALA A 36 -21.12 -5.52 -21.21
C ALA A 36 -20.37 -5.90 -22.51
N ASP A 37 -20.52 -5.11 -23.57
CA ASP A 37 -19.90 -5.39 -24.86
C ASP A 37 -18.40 -5.08 -24.82
N THR A 38 -18.02 -4.02 -24.09
CA THR A 38 -16.60 -3.70 -23.83
C THR A 38 -15.92 -4.77 -22.97
N ARG A 39 -16.64 -5.35 -21.99
CA ARG A 39 -16.10 -6.43 -21.14
C ARG A 39 -15.90 -7.71 -21.94
N LYS A 40 -16.84 -8.08 -22.82
CA LYS A 40 -16.69 -9.24 -23.72
C LYS A 40 -15.50 -9.07 -24.68
N ALA A 41 -15.33 -7.89 -25.25
CA ALA A 41 -14.18 -7.60 -26.12
C ALA A 41 -12.85 -7.66 -25.37
N ALA A 42 -12.79 -7.15 -24.13
CA ALA A 42 -11.61 -7.24 -23.27
C ALA A 42 -11.26 -8.70 -22.93
N GLU A 43 -12.25 -9.52 -22.57
CA GLU A 43 -12.06 -10.95 -22.29
C GLU A 43 -11.58 -11.72 -23.54
N ALA A 44 -12.18 -11.46 -24.71
CA ALA A 44 -11.77 -12.06 -25.97
C ALA A 44 -10.34 -11.68 -26.38
N ALA A 45 -9.92 -10.45 -26.07
CA ALA A 45 -8.55 -9.96 -26.28
C ALA A 45 -7.57 -10.37 -25.16
N GLY A 46 -8.00 -11.19 -24.19
CA GLY A 46 -7.15 -11.72 -23.12
C GLY A 46 -6.92 -10.76 -21.95
N PHE A 47 -7.57 -9.61 -21.91
CA PHE A 47 -7.58 -8.68 -20.78
C PHE A 47 -8.55 -9.17 -19.72
N ARG A 48 -8.12 -10.17 -18.94
CA ARG A 48 -8.87 -10.64 -17.76
C ARG A 48 -8.68 -9.65 -16.61
N SER A 49 -9.79 -9.26 -15.97
CA SER A 49 -9.76 -8.40 -14.77
C SER A 49 -8.91 -9.08 -13.69
N ARG A 50 -8.00 -8.32 -13.06
CA ARG A 50 -7.24 -8.73 -11.88
C ARG A 50 -8.05 -8.48 -10.60
N GLU A 51 -9.37 -8.60 -10.67
CA GLU A 51 -10.18 -8.52 -9.46
C GLU A 51 -9.72 -9.63 -8.50
N PRO A 52 -9.60 -9.32 -7.19
CA PRO A 52 -9.17 -10.31 -6.23
C PRO A 52 -10.14 -11.49 -6.29
N HIS A 53 -9.60 -12.69 -6.46
CA HIS A 53 -10.33 -13.90 -6.11
C HIS A 53 -10.83 -13.72 -4.68
N GLU A 54 -12.10 -14.01 -4.39
CA GLU A 54 -12.63 -13.95 -3.03
C GLU A 54 -11.70 -14.75 -2.11
N GLU A 55 -10.92 -14.02 -1.31
CA GLU A 55 -10.05 -14.61 -0.30
C GLU A 55 -11.00 -15.18 0.76
N THR A 56 -10.94 -16.50 0.94
CA THR A 56 -11.50 -17.22 2.08
C THR A 56 -11.44 -16.36 3.34
N ALA A 57 -12.60 -16.10 3.94
CA ALA A 57 -12.80 -15.24 5.09
C ALA A 57 -11.75 -15.47 6.20
N GLN A 58 -10.66 -14.69 6.16
CA GLN A 58 -9.75 -14.56 7.28
C GLN A 58 -10.49 -13.72 8.31
N THR A 59 -10.72 -14.28 9.49
CA THR A 59 -11.28 -13.58 10.65
C THR A 59 -10.65 -12.18 10.77
N PRO A 60 -11.46 -11.12 10.92
CA PRO A 60 -10.95 -9.75 10.88
C PRO A 60 -9.90 -9.58 11.98
N LYS A 61 -8.63 -9.39 11.57
CA LYS A 61 -7.55 -9.05 12.50
C LYS A 61 -7.92 -7.75 13.17
N MET A 62 -8.27 -7.84 14.45
CA MET A 62 -8.67 -6.68 15.25
C MET A 62 -7.60 -5.61 15.14
N GLN A 63 -7.94 -4.46 14.54
CA GLN A 63 -6.96 -3.43 14.26
C GLN A 63 -6.52 -2.76 15.57
N ARG A 64 -5.34 -3.14 16.07
CA ARG A 64 -4.80 -2.66 17.34
C ARG A 64 -4.18 -1.26 17.18
N ARG A 65 -5.02 -0.24 16.93
CA ARG A 65 -4.58 1.17 16.88
C ARG A 65 -4.66 1.80 18.27
N ARG A 66 -3.54 1.83 18.99
CA ARG A 66 -3.36 2.66 20.20
C ARG A 66 -2.12 3.54 20.03
N ARG A 67 -2.21 4.82 20.39
CA ARG A 67 -1.05 5.73 20.44
C ARG A 67 -0.34 5.49 21.77
N THR A 68 0.72 4.68 21.77
CA THR A 68 1.39 4.24 23.01
C THR A 68 2.80 4.83 23.20
N GLY A 69 3.21 5.82 22.41
CA GLY A 69 4.52 6.48 22.56
C GLY A 69 5.75 5.66 22.15
N ARG A 70 5.57 4.42 21.65
CA ARG A 70 6.66 3.54 21.18
C ARG A 70 7.20 4.04 19.83
N ASN A 71 8.42 4.57 19.81
CA ASN A 71 9.04 5.20 18.63
C ASN A 71 10.26 4.45 18.05
N VAL A 72 10.76 3.42 18.74
CA VAL A 72 11.92 2.62 18.30
C VAL A 72 11.43 1.34 17.61
N GLN A 73 12.01 1.02 16.45
CA GLN A 73 11.74 -0.21 15.72
C GLN A 73 12.71 -1.32 16.14
N PHE A 74 12.19 -2.52 16.35
CA PHE A 74 12.96 -3.72 16.66
C PHE A 74 12.73 -4.76 15.56
N ASN A 75 13.79 -5.19 14.89
CA ASN A 75 13.71 -6.08 13.73
C ASN A 75 14.43 -7.39 14.04
N ILE A 76 13.69 -8.49 14.06
CA ILE A 76 14.23 -9.83 14.34
C ILE A 76 13.64 -10.88 13.40
N LYS A 77 14.44 -11.91 13.11
CA LYS A 77 13.97 -13.10 12.40
C LYS A 77 13.58 -14.16 13.43
N THR A 78 12.37 -14.68 13.31
CA THR A 78 11.84 -15.73 14.21
C THR A 78 11.08 -16.77 13.38
N LYS A 79 10.82 -17.94 13.99
CA LYS A 79 9.98 -18.97 13.38
C LYS A 79 8.53 -18.51 13.37
N GLN A 80 7.77 -18.92 12.34
CA GLN A 80 6.35 -18.55 12.21
C GLN A 80 5.53 -18.97 13.43
N GLU A 81 5.75 -20.19 13.93
CA GLU A 81 5.08 -20.74 15.12
C GLU A 81 5.21 -19.81 16.35
N VAL A 82 6.37 -19.17 16.52
CA VAL A 82 6.64 -18.27 17.64
C VAL A 82 5.88 -16.94 17.47
N ILE A 83 5.80 -16.45 16.23
CA ILE A 83 5.03 -15.23 15.92
C ILE A 83 3.55 -15.48 16.20
N ASP A 84 3.02 -16.62 15.78
CA ASP A 84 1.61 -16.95 15.97
C ASP A 84 1.26 -17.08 17.46
N ALA A 85 2.10 -17.78 18.23
CA ALA A 85 1.95 -17.88 19.68
C ALA A 85 2.01 -16.50 20.37
N PHE A 86 2.94 -15.65 19.94
CA PHE A 86 3.09 -14.30 20.48
C PHE A 86 1.87 -13.41 20.18
N VAL A 87 1.36 -13.46 18.94
CA VAL A 87 0.17 -12.72 18.52
C VAL A 87 -1.05 -13.20 19.29
N ALA A 88 -1.20 -14.52 19.49
CA ALA A 88 -2.31 -15.11 20.25
C ALA A 88 -2.32 -14.66 21.71
N VAL A 89 -1.17 -14.65 22.39
CA VAL A 89 -1.07 -14.12 23.77
C VAL A 89 -1.47 -12.66 23.82
N ALA A 90 -1.05 -11.88 22.83
CA ALA A 90 -1.37 -10.47 22.74
C ALA A 90 -2.88 -10.24 22.50
N ASP A 91 -3.53 -11.06 21.66
CA ASP A 91 -4.99 -11.00 21.45
C ASP A 91 -5.76 -11.40 22.71
N LEU A 92 -5.35 -12.48 23.38
CA LEU A 92 -5.99 -12.95 24.62
C LEU A 92 -5.99 -11.90 25.73
N LYS A 93 -4.94 -11.06 25.79
CA LYS A 93 -4.82 -9.98 26.76
C LYS A 93 -5.30 -8.62 26.25
N GLY A 94 -5.65 -8.52 24.96
CA GLY A 94 -6.01 -7.26 24.32
C GLY A 94 -4.84 -6.26 24.21
N TRP A 95 -3.60 -6.75 24.24
CA TRP A 95 -2.38 -5.95 24.23
C TRP A 95 -1.90 -5.62 22.82
N GLY A 96 -1.21 -4.48 22.69
CA GLY A 96 -0.41 -4.20 21.50
C GLY A 96 0.81 -5.13 21.41
N ILE A 97 1.34 -5.36 20.20
CA ILE A 97 2.55 -6.16 19.98
C ILE A 97 3.72 -5.62 20.82
N GLY A 98 3.93 -4.30 20.83
CA GLY A 98 4.99 -3.67 21.63
C GLY A 98 4.81 -3.84 23.15
N GLU A 99 3.56 -3.79 23.64
CA GLU A 99 3.25 -4.00 25.05
C GLU A 99 3.47 -5.45 25.48
N THR A 100 3.09 -6.38 24.61
CA THR A 100 3.30 -7.81 24.83
C THR A 100 4.79 -8.12 24.91
N PHE A 101 5.61 -7.44 24.09
CA PHE A 101 7.07 -7.61 24.10
C PHE A 101 7.70 -7.09 25.39
N GLU A 102 7.28 -5.91 25.87
CA GLU A 102 7.73 -5.36 27.16
C GLU A 102 7.41 -6.32 28.31
N LYS A 103 6.19 -6.86 28.35
CA LYS A 103 5.76 -7.82 29.38
C LYS A 103 6.49 -9.16 29.30
N ALA A 104 6.71 -9.68 28.09
CA ALA A 104 7.51 -10.89 27.89
C ALA A 104 8.94 -10.69 28.39
N THR A 105 9.55 -9.54 28.11
CA THR A 105 10.92 -9.21 28.54
C THR A 105 11.01 -9.09 30.07
N GLU A 106 10.03 -8.43 30.70
CA GLU A 106 9.94 -8.32 32.16
C GLU A 106 9.87 -9.70 32.84
N LEU A 107 9.03 -10.61 32.31
CA LEU A 107 8.91 -11.98 32.80
C LEU A 107 10.21 -12.78 32.66
N LEU A 108 10.89 -12.66 31.51
CA LEU A 108 12.18 -13.33 31.28
C LEU A 108 13.25 -12.84 32.26
N ILE A 109 13.31 -11.53 32.52
CA ILE A 109 14.25 -10.96 33.50
C ILE A 109 13.96 -11.47 34.91
N GLN A 110 12.68 -11.51 35.32
CA GLN A 110 12.29 -12.01 36.64
C GLN A 110 12.66 -13.49 36.82
N GLN A 111 12.39 -14.32 35.80
CA GLN A 111 12.71 -15.74 35.83
C GLN A 111 14.23 -15.98 35.95
N HIS A 112 15.05 -15.25 35.19
CA HIS A 112 16.51 -15.36 35.27
C HIS A 112 17.09 -14.80 36.57
N LYS A 113 16.55 -13.71 37.11
CA LYS A 113 16.96 -13.19 38.42
C LYS A 113 16.65 -14.16 39.56
N SER A 114 15.52 -14.86 39.47
CA SER A 114 15.10 -15.87 40.46
C SER A 114 15.94 -17.14 40.37
N ALA A 115 16.45 -17.49 39.19
CA ALA A 115 17.32 -18.66 38.98
C ALA A 115 18.79 -18.40 39.36
N SER A 116 19.20 -17.13 39.50
CA SER A 116 20.57 -16.74 39.87
C SER A 116 20.74 -16.49 41.38
N LYS A 117 19.70 -16.70 42.18
CA LYS A 117 19.71 -16.53 43.63
C LYS A 117 19.55 -17.87 44.32
#